data_AF-A0A6N7XTM4-F1
#
_entry.id   AF-A0A6N7XTM4-F1
#
_cell.length_a   1.000
_cell.length_b   1.000
_cell.length_c   1.000
_cell.angle_alpha   90.00
_cell.angle_beta   90.00
_cell.angle_gamma   90.00
#
_symmetry.space_group_name_H-M   'P 1'
#
loop_
_entity.id
_entity.type
_entity.pdbx_description
1 polymer ?
#
loop_
_entity_poly.entity_id
_entity_poly.type
_entity_poly.pdbx_seq_one_letter_code
_entity_poly.pdbx_strand_id
1 'polypeptide(L)'
;MDDLSMQVNLSCPTCGCTEFKFEILEQEQDYPDDWPFTCAHCGRTFTYAELIESNQESISVAVDEMGDELVSALSKELGRAFKKQGWDVR
;
A
#
# COMPACT_ATOMS: atom_id res chain seq x y z
N MET A 1 -17.65 -4.21 8.54
CA MET A 1 -16.80 -3.14 8.00
C MET A 1 -15.85 -3.86 7.08
N ASP A 2 -15.84 -3.50 5.81
CA ASP A 2 -14.92 -4.09 4.86
C ASP A 2 -13.49 -3.70 5.28
N ASP A 3 -12.58 -4.66 5.30
CA ASP A 3 -11.16 -4.40 5.54
C ASP A 3 -10.56 -3.81 4.26
N LEU A 4 -10.05 -2.58 4.35
CA LEU A 4 -9.54 -1.80 3.23
C LEU A 4 -8.01 -1.72 3.27
N SER A 5 -7.38 -2.74 3.85
CA SER A 5 -5.93 -2.84 3.89
C SER A 5 -5.38 -3.11 2.49
N MET A 6 -4.41 -2.30 2.06
CA MET A 6 -3.70 -2.51 0.80
C MET A 6 -2.22 -2.75 1.07
N GLN A 7 -1.64 -3.72 0.34
CA GLN A 7 -0.23 -4.05 0.42
C GLN A 7 0.47 -3.61 -0.87
N VAL A 8 1.55 -2.84 -0.71
CA VAL A 8 2.42 -2.43 -1.81
C VAL A 8 3.73 -3.18 -1.70
N ASN A 9 4.13 -3.86 -2.77
CA ASN A 9 5.45 -4.48 -2.85
C ASN A 9 6.45 -3.46 -3.34
N LEU A 10 7.49 -3.21 -2.54
CA LEU A 10 8.62 -2.39 -2.95
C LEU A 10 9.53 -3.21 -3.88
N SER A 11 10.03 -2.57 -4.93
CA SER A 11 10.90 -3.16 -5.94
C SER A 11 12.28 -2.53 -5.87
N CYS A 12 13.31 -3.34 -6.08
CA CYS A 12 14.68 -2.86 -6.13
C CYS A 12 14.87 -1.93 -7.34
N PRO A 13 15.31 -0.67 -7.15
CA PRO A 13 15.47 0.27 -8.26
C PRO A 13 16.57 -0.12 -9.25
N THR A 14 17.43 -1.08 -8.90
CA THR A 14 18.51 -1.56 -9.76
C THR A 14 18.14 -2.78 -10.60
N CYS A 15 17.33 -3.70 -10.06
CA CYS A 15 17.07 -4.99 -10.73
C CYS A 15 15.60 -5.44 -10.72
N GLY A 16 14.69 -4.68 -10.12
CA GLY A 16 13.25 -4.98 -10.04
C GLY A 16 12.87 -6.09 -9.06
N CYS A 17 13.82 -6.72 -8.38
CA CYS A 17 13.53 -7.75 -7.37
C CYS A 17 12.78 -7.15 -6.16
N THR A 18 11.78 -7.87 -5.66
CA THR A 18 10.95 -7.46 -4.51
C THR A 18 11.37 -8.12 -3.19
N GLU A 19 12.39 -8.98 -3.21
CA GLU A 19 12.89 -9.68 -2.04
C GLU A 19 14.08 -8.94 -1.42
N PHE A 20 13.99 -8.64 -0.12
CA PHE A 20 15.00 -7.92 0.63
C PHE A 20 15.37 -8.65 1.92
N LYS A 21 16.64 -8.50 2.33
CA LYS A 21 17.18 -8.91 3.62
C LYS A 21 17.30 -7.67 4.51
N PHE A 22 16.71 -7.74 5.70
CA PHE A 22 16.72 -6.69 6.71
C PHE A 22 16.54 -7.31 8.10
N GLU A 23 16.94 -6.60 9.14
CA GLU A 23 16.62 -6.98 10.52
C GLU A 23 15.17 -6.63 10.81
N ILE A 24 14.44 -7.53 11.46
CA ILE A 24 13.02 -7.34 11.79
C ILE A 24 12.95 -6.54 13.09
N LEU A 25 12.23 -5.42 13.08
CA LEU A 25 11.91 -4.67 14.30
C LEU A 25 10.89 -5.44 15.15
N GLU A 26 10.94 -5.25 16.47
CA GLU A 26 9.88 -5.76 17.36
C GLU A 26 8.52 -5.15 16.98
N GLN A 27 7.43 -5.87 17.26
CA GLN A 27 6.09 -5.56 16.72
C GLN A 27 5.64 -4.10 16.91
N GLU A 28 5.00 -3.56 15.87
CA GLU A 28 4.38 -2.23 15.74
C GLU A 28 5.32 -1.02 15.55
N GLN A 29 6.61 -1.22 15.33
CA GLN A 29 7.51 -0.11 14.95
C GLN A 29 7.65 0.05 13.44
N ASP A 30 7.52 1.28 12.97
CA ASP A 30 7.95 1.67 11.64
C ASP A 30 9.47 1.61 11.52
N TYR A 31 9.96 1.22 10.34
CA TYR A 31 11.39 1.30 10.05
C TYR A 31 11.83 2.76 10.01
N PRO A 32 12.90 3.15 10.70
CA PRO A 32 13.44 4.50 10.58
C PRO A 32 13.97 4.73 9.16
N ASP A 33 14.01 5.99 8.73
CA ASP A 33 14.38 6.38 7.36
C ASP A 33 15.77 5.86 6.93
N ASP A 34 16.70 5.71 7.87
CA ASP A 34 18.06 5.20 7.65
C ASP A 34 18.19 3.67 7.76
N TRP A 35 17.08 2.95 8.01
CA TRP A 35 17.11 1.50 8.17
C TRP A 35 17.56 0.78 6.89
N PRO A 36 18.51 -0.17 6.96
CA PRO A 36 19.08 -0.79 5.78
C PRO A 36 18.24 -1.96 5.25
N PHE A 37 17.98 -1.96 3.95
CA PHE A 37 17.38 -3.07 3.20
C PHE A 37 18.32 -3.52 2.09
N THR A 38 18.71 -4.79 2.09
CA THR A 38 19.61 -5.36 1.07
C THR A 38 18.86 -6.25 0.10
N CYS A 39 18.87 -5.91 -1.19
CA CYS A 39 18.22 -6.69 -2.23
C CYS A 39 18.81 -8.12 -2.27
N ALA A 40 17.94 -9.13 -2.21
CA ALA A 40 18.36 -10.53 -2.22
C ALA A 40 19.02 -10.97 -3.54
N HIS A 41 18.70 -10.27 -4.64
CA HIS A 41 19.19 -10.60 -5.98
C HIS A 41 20.48 -9.84 -6.35
N CYS A 42 20.46 -8.51 -6.39
CA CYS A 42 21.62 -7.72 -6.83
C CYS A 42 22.58 -7.34 -5.69
N GLY A 43 22.20 -7.60 -4.43
CA GLY A 43 23.04 -7.35 -3.25
C GLY A 43 23.21 -5.88 -2.88
N ARG A 44 22.55 -4.95 -3.56
CA ARG A 44 22.59 -3.52 -3.18
C ARG A 44 21.79 -3.27 -1.91
N THR A 45 22.33 -2.40 -1.07
CA THR A 45 21.68 -1.89 0.13
C THR A 45 21.11 -0.50 -0.13
N PHE A 46 19.90 -0.25 0.36
CA PHE A 46 19.19 1.01 0.31
C PHE A 46 18.72 1.34 1.72
N THR A 47 18.60 2.62 2.05
CA THR A 47 17.85 3.01 3.24
C THR A 47 16.35 2.85 3.01
N TYR A 48 15.57 2.80 4.09
CA TYR A 48 14.12 2.74 4.01
C TYR A 48 13.57 3.93 3.21
N ALA A 49 14.07 5.14 3.47
CA ALA A 49 13.66 6.35 2.74
C ALA A 49 13.98 6.28 1.24
N GLU A 50 15.18 5.82 0.85
CA GLU A 50 15.56 5.64 -0.55
C GLU A 50 14.66 4.61 -1.26
N LEU A 51 14.29 3.53 -0.55
CA LEU A 51 13.44 2.50 -1.11
C LEU A 51 12.00 2.99 -1.29
N ILE A 52 11.47 3.78 -0.35
CA ILE A 52 10.16 4.43 -0.49
C ILE A 52 10.16 5.45 -1.62
N GLU A 53 11.16 6.34 -1.67
CA GLU A 53 11.28 7.37 -2.71
C GLU A 53 11.34 6.74 -4.12
N SER A 54 12.13 5.67 -4.28
CA SER A 54 12.24 4.98 -5.57
C SER A 54 10.99 4.20 -5.99
N ASN A 55 10.08 3.92 -5.06
CA ASN A 55 8.82 3.21 -5.31
C ASN A 55 7.58 4.12 -5.21
N GLN A 56 7.77 5.44 -5.13
CA GLN A 56 6.68 6.41 -4.92
C GLN A 56 5.54 6.28 -5.93
N GLU A 57 5.84 5.94 -7.20
CA GLU A 57 4.81 5.78 -8.24
C GLU A 57 3.93 4.55 -7.99
N SER A 58 4.52 3.42 -7.57
CA SER A 58 3.74 2.23 -7.22
C SER A 58 2.91 2.46 -5.96
N ILE A 59 3.45 3.22 -5.01
CA ILE A 59 2.73 3.61 -3.78
C ILE A 59 1.56 4.54 -4.13
N SER A 60 1.76 5.54 -4.99
CA SER A 60 0.68 6.47 -5.36
C SER A 60 -0.47 5.76 -6.07
N VAL A 61 -0.17 4.83 -6.97
CA VAL A 61 -1.20 4.02 -7.65
C VAL A 61 -2.04 3.24 -6.65
N ALA A 62 -1.40 2.61 -5.67
CA ALA A 62 -2.12 1.87 -4.62
C ALA A 62 -3.03 2.77 -3.77
N VAL A 63 -2.60 4.01 -3.48
CA VAL A 63 -3.42 4.98 -2.73
C VAL A 63 -4.64 5.43 -3.55
N ASP A 64 -4.46 5.64 -4.86
CA ASP A 64 -5.57 6.00 -5.75
C ASP A 64 -6.60 4.86 -5.84
N GLU A 65 -6.14 3.62 -5.99
CA GLU A 65 -7.00 2.42 -6.00
C GLU A 65 -7.76 2.25 -4.68
N MET A 66 -7.11 2.49 -3.54
CA MET A 66 -7.77 2.48 -2.22
C MET A 66 -8.92 3.50 -2.18
N GLY A 67 -8.69 4.70 -2.73
CA GLY A 67 -9.69 5.77 -2.81
C GLY A 67 -10.94 5.34 -3.59
N ASP A 68 -10.74 4.71 -4.74
CA ASP A 68 -11.84 4.21 -5.57
C ASP A 68 -12.64 3.10 -4.88
N GLU A 69 -11.96 2.19 -4.18
CA GLU A 69 -12.62 1.14 -3.41
C GLU A 69 -13.49 1.70 -2.26
N LEU A 70 -12.98 2.68 -1.53
CA LEU A 70 -13.71 3.41 -0.49
C LEU A 70 -14.98 4.08 -1.03
N VAL A 71 -14.84 4.83 -2.13
CA VAL A 71 -15.98 5.52 -2.77
C VAL A 71 -17.01 4.51 -3.26
N SER A 72 -16.58 3.39 -3.81
CA SER A 72 -17.47 2.30 -4.25
C SER A 72 -18.24 1.68 -3.08
N ALA A 73 -17.54 1.39 -1.97
CA ALA A 73 -18.13 0.79 -0.78
C ALA A 73 -19.21 1.72 -0.17
N LEU A 74 -18.88 3.00 0.01
CA LEU A 74 -19.81 4.01 0.52
C LEU A 74 -21.02 4.18 -0.39
N SER A 75 -20.81 4.24 -1.70
CA SER A 75 -21.89 4.36 -2.70
C SER A 75 -22.85 3.17 -2.63
N LYS A 76 -22.33 1.94 -2.47
CA LYS A 76 -23.14 0.72 -2.30
C LYS A 76 -23.94 0.75 -1.01
N GLU A 77 -23.34 1.16 0.11
CA GLU A 77 -24.04 1.26 1.39
C GLU A 77 -25.16 2.31 1.37
N LEU A 78 -24.87 3.50 0.84
CA LEU A 78 -25.87 4.56 0.66
C LEU A 78 -27.02 4.10 -0.24
N GLY A 79 -26.72 3.46 -1.38
CA GLY A 79 -27.75 2.93 -2.29
C GLY A 79 -28.65 1.89 -1.61
N ARG A 80 -28.08 1.01 -0.78
CA ARG A 80 -28.85 0.04 0.02
C ARG A 80 -29.73 0.74 1.07
N ALA A 81 -29.21 1.78 1.73
CA ALA A 81 -29.95 2.54 2.72
C ALA A 81 -31.14 3.30 2.11
N PHE A 82 -30.94 3.99 0.99
CA PHE A 82 -32.01 4.70 0.28
C PHE A 82 -33.11 3.76 -0.24
N LYS A 83 -32.73 2.61 -0.82
CA LYS A 83 -33.71 1.59 -1.25
C LYS A 83 -34.57 1.08 -0.09
N LYS A 84 -34.00 0.89 1.10
CA LYS A 84 -34.76 0.51 2.31
C LYS A 84 -35.77 1.57 2.74
N GLN A 85 -35.49 2.85 2.46
CA GLN A 85 -36.42 3.96 2.73
C GLN A 85 -37.46 4.17 1.60
N GLY A 86 -37.47 3.31 0.57
CA GLY A 86 -38.40 3.41 -0.56
C GLY A 86 -37.97 4.39 -1.64
N TRP A 87 -36.71 4.86 -1.61
CA TRP A 87 -36.16 5.77 -2.61
C TRP A 87 -35.46 4.95 -3.70
N ASP A 88 -35.96 5.04 -4.94
CA ASP A 88 -35.32 4.46 -6.12
C ASP A 88 -34.32 5.46 -6.71
N VAL A 89 -33.05 5.31 -6.33
CA VAL A 89 -31.94 6.15 -6.81
C VAL A 89 -31.44 5.53 -8.12
N ARG A 90 -31.80 6.14 -9.25
CA ARG A 90 -31.30 5.77 -10.60
C ARG A 90 -29.87 6.24 -10.83
#